data_AF-A0A813FZP9-F1
#
_entry.id   AF-A0A813FZP9-F1
#
_cell.length_a   1.000
_cell.length_b   1.000
_cell.length_c   1.000
_cell.angle_alpha   90.00
_cell.angle_beta   90.00
_cell.angle_gamma   90.00
#
_symmetry.space_group_name_H-M   'P 1'
#
loop_
_entity.id
_entity.type
_entity.pdbx_description
1 polymer ?
#
loop_
_entity_poly.entity_id
_entity_poly.type
_entity_poly.pdbx_seq_one_letter_code
_entity_poly.pdbx_strand_id
1 'polypeptide(L)'
;VRARGLSLRLTFARCGLRFVLPLELWPEAAGPLPASELCLAMLLWAAPPLLIRVLRGGYLTLREAMSSKQASIPPKAKLQGDGAGAAGVEMAEALEQRALVSREAARRRAEEEARNGLVILFATYGEKPTDEDSVLRGSSVLDVTDCLQARVRQSQLHISDAPKATLLGFCRLASQGDAASGLSEIVSEAVLQISYRFGAIEYSRTFGDRDPVILP
;
A
#
# COMPACT_ATOMS: atom_id res chain seq x y z
N VAL A 1 -48.38 -8.43 -10.61
CA VAL A 1 -47.32 -8.82 -9.66
C VAL A 1 -46.21 -7.78 -9.75
N ARG A 2 -45.94 -7.00 -8.69
CA ARG A 2 -44.89 -5.95 -8.71
C ARG A 2 -43.52 -6.63 -8.63
N ALA A 3 -42.68 -6.43 -9.63
CA ALA A 3 -41.30 -6.91 -9.59
C ALA A 3 -40.52 -6.13 -8.53
N ARG A 4 -39.97 -6.86 -7.58
CA ARG A 4 -39.10 -6.31 -6.54
C ARG A 4 -37.69 -6.26 -7.11
N GLY A 5 -37.08 -5.07 -7.17
CA GLY A 5 -35.66 -4.93 -7.47
C GLY A 5 -34.83 -5.68 -6.43
N LEU A 6 -33.73 -6.31 -6.87
CA LEU A 6 -32.78 -6.99 -6.00
C LEU A 6 -31.62 -6.03 -5.72
N SER A 7 -31.43 -5.63 -4.47
CA SER A 7 -30.22 -4.91 -4.08
C SER A 7 -29.21 -5.89 -3.47
N LEU A 8 -28.03 -5.97 -4.07
CA LEU A 8 -26.92 -6.78 -3.59
C LEU A 8 -25.89 -5.88 -2.94
N ARG A 9 -25.57 -6.12 -1.67
CA ARG A 9 -24.61 -5.30 -0.93
C ARG A 9 -23.30 -6.07 -0.81
N LEU A 10 -22.28 -5.65 -1.56
CA LEU A 10 -20.93 -6.19 -1.39
C LEU A 10 -20.25 -5.46 -0.22
N THR A 11 -19.73 -6.22 0.74
CA THR A 11 -18.96 -5.66 1.84
C THR A 11 -17.57 -6.26 1.87
N PHE A 12 -16.56 -5.41 1.70
CA PHE A 12 -15.16 -5.78 1.81
C PHE A 12 -14.60 -5.20 3.11
N ALA A 13 -13.83 -5.99 3.86
CA ALA A 13 -13.13 -5.53 5.04
C ALA A 13 -11.64 -5.77 4.86
N ARG A 14 -10.82 -4.71 4.88
CA ARG A 14 -9.35 -4.82 4.83
C ARG A 14 -8.73 -3.85 5.83
N CYS A 15 -7.87 -4.38 6.69
CA CYS A 15 -7.27 -3.64 7.82
C CYS A 15 -8.29 -2.99 8.79
N GLY A 16 -9.57 -3.38 8.68
CA GLY A 16 -10.68 -2.89 9.51
C GLY A 16 -11.48 -1.73 8.96
N LEU A 17 -11.05 -1.18 7.83
CA LEU A 17 -11.89 -0.38 6.98
C LEU A 17 -12.95 -1.29 6.35
N ARG A 18 -14.22 -0.94 6.53
CA ARG A 18 -15.36 -1.63 5.93
C ARG A 18 -15.84 -0.84 4.73
N PHE A 19 -15.53 -1.34 3.54
CA PHE A 19 -16.05 -0.81 2.29
C PHE A 19 -17.39 -1.48 1.99
N VAL A 20 -18.38 -0.66 1.66
CA VAL A 20 -19.72 -1.11 1.32
C VAL A 20 -20.04 -0.60 -0.08
N LEU A 21 -20.19 -1.52 -1.02
CA LEU A 21 -20.61 -1.22 -2.38
C LEU A 21 -22.07 -1.70 -2.56
N PRO A 22 -23.06 -0.79 -2.60
CA PRO A 22 -24.40 -1.17 -3.00
C PRO A 22 -24.42 -1.41 -4.50
N LEU A 23 -24.85 -2.60 -4.91
CA LEU A 23 -25.15 -2.96 -6.29
C LEU A 23 -26.67 -3.08 -6.42
N GLU A 24 -27.28 -2.24 -7.23
CA GLU A 24 -28.68 -2.40 -7.59
C GLU A 24 -28.76 -3.30 -8.83
N LEU A 25 -29.33 -4.49 -8.66
CA LEU A 25 -29.61 -5.40 -9.77
C LEU A 25 -30.97 -5.01 -10.35
N TRP A 26 -31.00 -4.73 -11.66
CA TRP A 26 -32.21 -4.37 -12.36
C TRP A 26 -33.26 -5.48 -12.31
N PRO A 27 -34.54 -5.16 -12.03
CA PRO A 27 -35.60 -6.14 -11.97
C PRO A 27 -35.90 -6.68 -13.36
N GLU A 28 -35.96 -8.00 -13.47
CA GLU A 28 -36.23 -8.80 -14.68
C GLU A 28 -37.58 -8.50 -15.38
N ALA A 29 -38.45 -7.70 -14.74
CA ALA A 29 -39.75 -7.30 -15.29
C ALA A 29 -39.77 -5.92 -15.96
N ALA A 30 -38.66 -5.17 -15.92
CA ALA A 30 -38.43 -4.16 -16.94
C ALA A 30 -38.17 -4.94 -18.23
N GLY A 31 -38.99 -4.75 -19.27
CA GLY A 31 -38.89 -5.49 -20.54
C GLY A 31 -37.51 -5.39 -21.22
N PRO A 32 -37.35 -5.84 -22.48
CA PRO A 32 -36.05 -5.79 -23.15
C PRO A 32 -35.45 -4.39 -23.01
N LEU A 33 -34.28 -4.32 -22.36
CA LEU A 33 -33.58 -3.07 -22.07
C LEU A 33 -33.55 -2.22 -23.35
N PRO A 34 -33.89 -0.92 -23.28
CA PRO A 34 -33.74 -0.04 -24.43
C PRO A 34 -32.29 -0.16 -24.92
N ALA A 35 -32.09 -0.31 -26.23
CA ALA A 35 -30.78 -0.65 -26.81
C ALA A 35 -29.63 0.26 -26.35
N SER A 36 -29.96 1.50 -25.97
CA SER A 36 -29.05 2.48 -25.37
C SER A 36 -28.48 2.04 -24.01
N GLU A 37 -29.26 1.40 -23.15
CA GLU A 37 -28.82 0.93 -21.83
C GLU A 37 -28.04 -0.37 -21.90
N LEU A 38 -28.39 -1.27 -22.83
CA LEU A 38 -27.55 -2.43 -23.16
C LEU A 38 -26.20 -2.01 -23.73
N CYS A 39 -26.19 -0.99 -24.58
CA CYS A 39 -24.95 -0.42 -25.11
C CYS A 39 -24.11 0.18 -23.97
N LEU A 40 -24.72 0.88 -23.01
CA LEU A 40 -24.02 1.39 -21.83
C LEU A 40 -23.50 0.30 -20.90
N ALA A 41 -24.26 -0.77 -20.65
CA ALA A 41 -23.82 -1.90 -19.83
C ALA A 41 -22.68 -2.69 -20.50
N MET A 42 -22.79 -2.90 -21.82
CA MET A 42 -21.73 -3.51 -22.64
C MET A 42 -20.50 -2.62 -22.70
N LEU A 43 -20.66 -1.30 -22.83
CA LEU A 43 -19.57 -0.34 -22.72
C LEU A 43 -18.97 -0.37 -21.31
N LEU A 44 -19.74 -0.44 -20.24
CA LEU A 44 -19.21 -0.45 -18.88
C LEU A 44 -18.38 -1.71 -18.57
N TRP A 45 -18.68 -2.85 -19.21
CA TRP A 45 -17.90 -4.08 -19.08
C TRP A 45 -16.74 -4.18 -20.08
N ALA A 46 -16.90 -3.70 -21.30
CA ALA A 46 -15.87 -3.74 -22.34
C ALA A 46 -14.91 -2.54 -22.30
N ALA A 47 -15.34 -1.40 -21.77
CA ALA A 47 -14.53 -0.18 -21.71
C ALA A 47 -13.38 -0.26 -20.70
N PRO A 48 -13.48 -0.85 -19.49
CA PRO A 48 -12.35 -0.89 -18.57
C PRO A 48 -11.09 -1.55 -19.15
N PRO A 49 -11.13 -2.75 -19.77
CA PRO A 49 -9.93 -3.33 -20.37
C PRO A 49 -9.44 -2.56 -21.61
N LEU A 50 -10.34 -1.91 -22.37
CA LEU A 50 -9.98 -1.14 -23.56
C LEU A 50 -9.43 0.25 -23.20
N LEU A 51 -9.99 0.95 -22.22
CA LEU A 51 -9.45 2.21 -21.67
C LEU A 51 -8.08 1.98 -21.06
N ILE A 52 -7.87 0.89 -20.31
CA ILE A 52 -6.55 0.56 -19.75
C ILE A 52 -5.52 0.34 -20.87
N ARG A 53 -5.90 -0.30 -21.98
CA ARG A 53 -5.03 -0.48 -23.16
C ARG A 53 -4.78 0.82 -23.93
N VAL A 54 -5.81 1.65 -24.13
CA VAL A 54 -5.70 2.93 -24.85
C VAL A 54 -4.93 3.96 -24.03
N LEU A 55 -5.12 4.04 -22.70
CA LEU A 55 -4.30 4.88 -21.83
C LEU A 55 -2.84 4.40 -21.83
N ARG A 56 -2.56 3.10 -21.79
CA ARG A 56 -1.19 2.58 -21.91
C ARG A 56 -0.54 2.94 -23.26
N GLY A 57 -1.29 2.84 -24.36
CA GLY A 57 -0.78 3.18 -25.70
C GLY A 57 -0.58 4.69 -25.90
N GLY A 58 -1.55 5.51 -25.50
CA GLY A 58 -1.49 6.97 -25.65
C GLY A 58 -0.49 7.66 -24.73
N TYR A 59 -0.30 7.12 -23.51
CA TYR A 59 0.70 7.62 -22.56
C TYR A 59 2.13 7.41 -23.07
N LEU A 60 2.40 6.30 -23.78
CA LEU A 60 3.70 6.04 -24.41
C LEU A 60 3.98 7.04 -25.55
N THR A 61 3.00 7.31 -26.42
CA THR A 61 3.19 8.25 -27.54
C THR A 61 3.26 9.72 -27.10
N LEU A 62 2.52 10.11 -26.05
CA LEU A 62 2.62 11.46 -25.46
C LEU A 62 3.96 11.67 -24.76
N ARG A 63 4.53 10.62 -24.14
CA ARG A 63 5.87 10.65 -23.55
C ARG A 63 6.96 10.84 -24.62
N GLU A 64 6.83 10.22 -25.79
CA GLU A 64 7.75 10.42 -26.92
C GLU A 64 7.62 11.82 -27.54
N ALA A 65 6.41 12.35 -27.67
CA ALA A 65 6.18 13.71 -28.19
C ALA A 65 6.64 14.81 -27.22
N MET A 66 6.56 14.59 -25.90
CA MET A 66 7.12 15.50 -24.90
C MET A 66 8.65 15.37 -24.79
N SER A 67 9.21 14.19 -25.10
CA SER A 67 10.66 13.97 -25.19
C SER A 67 11.30 14.62 -26.44
N SER A 68 10.52 14.92 -27.49
CA SER A 68 11.07 15.52 -28.72
C SER A 68 11.35 17.02 -28.61
N LYS A 69 10.77 17.71 -27.60
CA LYS A 69 11.05 19.13 -27.33
C LYS A 69 12.25 19.37 -26.41
N GLN A 70 12.86 18.31 -25.87
CA GLN A 70 14.04 18.38 -25.00
C GLN A 70 15.35 17.95 -25.70
N ALA A 71 15.35 17.84 -27.03
CA ALA A 71 16.53 17.53 -27.82
C ALA A 71 17.33 18.79 -28.20
N SER A 72 17.85 19.51 -27.20
CA SER A 72 18.98 20.43 -27.38
C SER A 72 19.86 20.46 -26.13
N ILE A 73 20.28 19.28 -25.67
CA ILE A 73 21.35 19.11 -24.68
C ILE A 73 22.21 17.93 -25.17
N PRO A 74 23.54 18.07 -25.25
CA PRO A 74 24.42 17.07 -25.88
C PRO A 74 24.48 15.75 -25.10
N PRO A 75 24.88 14.64 -25.74
CA PRO A 75 24.55 13.30 -25.30
C PRO A 75 25.48 12.85 -24.17
N LYS A 76 24.91 12.46 -23.03
CA LYS A 76 25.55 11.52 -22.11
C LYS A 76 24.91 10.15 -22.24
N ALA A 77 25.81 9.19 -22.35
CA ALA A 77 25.63 7.77 -22.54
C ALA A 77 24.36 7.16 -21.90
N LYS A 78 23.72 6.30 -22.70
CA LYS A 78 22.72 5.32 -22.27
C LYS A 78 23.19 4.59 -21.01
N LEU A 79 22.44 4.72 -19.91
CA LEU A 79 22.42 3.73 -18.83
C LEU A 79 20.98 3.60 -18.35
N GLN A 80 20.58 2.34 -18.19
CA GLN A 80 19.28 1.84 -17.72
C GLN A 80 18.81 2.60 -16.47
N GLY A 81 17.55 3.05 -16.45
CA GLY A 81 17.03 3.87 -15.36
C GLY A 81 15.51 3.93 -15.28
N ASP A 82 14.81 2.80 -15.41
CA ASP A 82 13.35 2.73 -15.19
C ASP A 82 12.97 2.36 -13.73
N GLY A 83 13.93 2.09 -12.84
CA GLY A 83 13.66 1.64 -11.47
C GLY A 83 13.36 2.74 -10.45
N ALA A 84 13.92 3.94 -10.62
CA ALA A 84 13.80 5.02 -9.62
C ALA A 84 12.42 5.69 -9.61
N GLY A 85 11.73 5.71 -10.76
CA GLY A 85 10.38 6.27 -10.86
C GLY A 85 9.31 5.39 -10.20
N ALA A 86 9.45 4.07 -10.31
CA ALA A 86 8.51 3.12 -9.70
C ALA A 86 8.57 3.16 -8.16
N ALA A 87 9.77 3.23 -7.58
CA ALA A 87 9.96 3.32 -6.14
C ALA A 87 9.34 4.59 -5.53
N GLY A 88 9.39 5.72 -6.25
CA GLY A 88 8.75 6.97 -5.82
C GLY A 88 7.22 6.91 -5.84
N VAL A 89 6.63 6.23 -6.83
CA VAL A 89 5.18 6.03 -6.92
C VAL A 89 4.68 5.09 -5.81
N GLU A 90 5.36 3.97 -5.58
CA GLU A 90 5.02 3.04 -4.49
C GLU A 90 5.10 3.71 -3.11
N MET A 91 6.07 4.61 -2.91
CA MET A 91 6.18 5.39 -1.67
C MET A 91 5.02 6.37 -1.50
N ALA A 92 4.61 7.08 -2.56
CA ALA A 92 3.48 8.00 -2.52
C ALA A 92 2.17 7.24 -2.21
N GLU A 93 1.93 6.11 -2.87
CA GLU A 93 0.78 5.25 -2.60
C GLU A 93 0.77 4.72 -1.16
N ALA A 94 1.94 4.31 -0.63
CA ALA A 94 2.06 3.85 0.75
C ALA A 94 1.75 4.96 1.76
N LEU A 95 2.13 6.21 1.48
CA LEU A 95 1.82 7.37 2.32
C LEU A 95 0.32 7.69 2.31
N GLU A 96 -0.32 7.66 1.14
CA GLU A 96 -1.77 7.84 1.03
C GLU A 96 -2.53 6.75 1.80
N GLN A 97 -2.10 5.50 1.65
CA GLN A 97 -2.67 4.38 2.39
C GLN A 97 -2.54 4.55 3.92
N ARG A 98 -1.41 5.08 4.40
CA ARG A 98 -1.23 5.40 5.83
C ARG A 98 -2.19 6.48 6.29
N ALA A 99 -2.34 7.55 5.51
CA ALA A 99 -3.25 8.64 5.83
C ALA A 99 -4.69 8.12 6.01
N LEU A 100 -5.13 7.20 5.14
CA LEU A 100 -6.46 6.57 5.25
C LEU A 100 -6.64 5.71 6.52
N VAL A 101 -5.57 5.05 6.96
CA VAL A 101 -5.60 4.13 8.09
C VAL A 101 -5.41 4.81 9.45
N SER A 102 -4.83 6.01 9.48
CA SER A 102 -4.57 6.80 10.70
C SER A 102 -5.80 6.94 11.62
N ARG A 103 -6.98 7.24 11.05
CA ARG A 103 -8.23 7.39 11.81
C ARG A 103 -8.65 6.08 12.49
N GLU A 104 -8.47 4.96 11.80
CA GLU A 104 -8.78 3.66 12.37
C GLU A 104 -7.74 3.25 13.42
N ALA A 105 -6.47 3.54 13.18
CA ALA A 105 -5.40 3.32 14.14
C ALA A 105 -5.68 4.05 15.47
N ALA A 106 -6.06 5.33 15.41
CA ALA A 106 -6.43 6.11 16.58
C ALA A 106 -7.65 5.52 17.33
N ARG A 107 -8.68 5.10 16.58
CA ARG A 107 -9.85 4.44 17.16
C ARG A 107 -9.48 3.14 17.87
N ARG A 108 -8.68 2.28 17.23
CA ARG A 108 -8.19 1.01 17.81
C ARG A 108 -7.35 1.25 19.05
N ARG A 109 -6.49 2.25 19.01
CA ARG A 109 -5.64 2.64 20.14
C ARG A 109 -6.50 2.96 21.36
N ALA A 110 -7.52 3.80 21.20
CA ALA A 110 -8.45 4.13 22.28
C ALA A 110 -9.24 2.90 22.79
N GLU A 111 -9.68 2.01 21.89
CA GLU A 111 -10.38 0.77 22.26
C GLU A 111 -9.49 -0.20 23.07
N GLU A 112 -8.21 -0.32 22.72
CA GLU A 112 -7.24 -1.17 23.42
C GLU A 112 -6.75 -0.53 24.73
N GLU A 113 -6.55 0.79 24.77
CA GLU A 113 -6.22 1.53 26.00
C GLU A 113 -7.31 1.38 27.07
N ALA A 114 -8.58 1.47 26.68
CA ALA A 114 -9.70 1.27 27.60
C ALA A 114 -9.75 -0.16 28.20
N ARG A 115 -9.14 -1.13 27.52
CA ARG A 115 -9.10 -2.54 27.94
C ARG A 115 -7.78 -2.93 28.58
N ASN A 116 -6.82 -2.01 28.70
CA ASN A 116 -5.43 -2.31 29.06
C ASN A 116 -4.83 -3.40 28.16
N GLY A 117 -5.19 -3.38 26.87
CA GLY A 117 -4.75 -4.33 25.85
C GLY A 117 -3.45 -3.91 25.16
N LEU A 118 -3.26 -4.38 23.92
CA LEU A 118 -2.07 -4.12 23.11
C LEU A 118 -2.14 -2.76 22.43
N VAL A 119 -1.15 -1.92 22.73
CA VAL A 119 -0.96 -0.60 22.12
C VAL A 119 0.44 -0.51 21.54
N ILE A 120 0.54 -0.31 20.23
CA ILE A 120 1.80 -0.06 19.55
C ILE A 120 2.19 1.41 19.81
N LEU A 121 3.34 1.60 20.47
CA LEU A 121 3.89 2.91 20.79
C LEU A 121 4.70 3.47 19.63
N PHE A 122 5.59 2.64 19.08
CA PHE A 122 6.48 3.03 18.00
C PHE A 122 6.80 1.81 17.15
N ALA A 123 6.73 1.94 15.83
CA ALA A 123 7.19 0.90 14.93
C ALA A 123 7.85 1.46 13.67
N THR A 124 9.03 0.96 13.39
CA THR A 124 9.84 1.35 12.24
C THR A 124 10.20 0.16 11.38
N TYR A 125 10.10 0.35 10.07
CA TYR A 125 10.48 -0.64 9.07
C TYR A 125 11.53 -0.05 8.15
N GLY A 126 12.69 -0.68 8.03
CA GLY A 126 13.78 -0.17 7.20
C GLY A 126 15.03 -1.03 7.30
N GLU A 127 16.12 -0.55 6.72
CA GLU A 127 17.40 -1.22 6.83
C GLU A 127 17.86 -1.23 8.29
N LYS A 128 18.42 -2.37 8.74
CA LYS A 128 19.03 -2.46 10.07
C LYS A 128 20.15 -1.42 10.17
N PRO A 129 20.20 -0.58 11.21
CA PRO A 129 21.34 0.30 11.41
C PRO A 129 22.55 -0.57 11.75
N THR A 130 23.38 -0.86 10.75
CA THR A 130 24.79 -1.20 10.96
C THR A 130 25.53 0.09 11.33
N ASP A 131 26.40 -0.01 12.32
CA ASP A 131 26.91 1.09 13.14
C ASP A 131 27.34 2.38 12.38
N GLU A 132 27.13 3.52 13.06
CA GLU A 132 27.69 4.87 12.82
C GLU A 132 27.34 5.62 11.51
N ASP A 133 26.93 4.96 10.41
CA ASP A 133 26.73 5.63 9.11
C ASP A 133 25.28 6.12 8.83
N SER A 134 24.30 5.75 9.68
CA SER A 134 22.87 5.99 9.44
C SER A 134 22.42 7.44 9.63
N VAL A 135 23.26 8.31 10.19
CA VAL A 135 22.94 9.75 10.39
C VAL A 135 23.20 10.55 9.11
N LEU A 136 24.07 10.06 8.22
CA LEU A 136 24.51 10.78 7.01
C LEU A 136 23.73 10.39 5.75
N ARG A 137 23.13 9.20 5.71
CA ARG A 137 22.28 8.74 4.61
C ARG A 137 20.83 8.86 5.05
N GLY A 138 20.09 9.82 4.47
CA GLY A 138 18.70 10.10 4.81
C GLY A 138 17.92 8.83 5.10
N SER A 139 17.44 8.71 6.35
CA SER A 139 17.01 7.44 6.93
C SER A 139 16.05 6.69 6.02
N SER A 140 16.46 5.54 5.49
CA SER A 140 15.63 4.55 4.76
C SER A 140 14.63 3.84 5.68
N VAL A 141 14.18 4.54 6.73
CA VAL A 141 13.39 4.05 7.84
C VAL A 141 12.00 4.63 7.75
N LEU A 142 11.02 3.74 7.79
CA LEU A 142 9.62 4.03 7.57
C LEU A 142 8.84 3.90 8.87
N ASP A 143 8.14 4.96 9.27
CA ASP A 143 7.19 4.85 10.37
C ASP A 143 5.93 4.10 9.90
N VAL A 144 5.67 2.98 10.57
CA VAL A 144 4.55 2.06 10.30
C VAL A 144 3.66 1.86 11.53
N THR A 145 3.81 2.71 12.55
CA THR A 145 3.11 2.63 13.84
C THR A 145 1.59 2.52 13.65
N ASP A 146 1.00 3.43 12.88
CA ASP A 146 -0.45 3.45 12.67
C ASP A 146 -0.94 2.26 11.83
N CYS A 147 -0.15 1.80 10.87
CA CYS A 147 -0.50 0.62 10.08
C CYS A 147 -0.59 -0.64 10.93
N LEU A 148 0.33 -0.80 11.89
CA LEU A 148 0.32 -1.91 12.82
C LEU A 148 -0.79 -1.77 13.85
N GLN A 149 -0.99 -0.58 14.43
CA GLN A 149 -2.07 -0.33 15.39
C GLN A 149 -3.45 -0.61 14.77
N ALA A 150 -3.66 -0.23 13.51
CA ALA A 150 -4.88 -0.55 12.77
C ALA A 150 -5.02 -2.04 12.42
N ARG A 151 -4.02 -2.89 12.67
CA ARG A 151 -4.13 -4.34 12.52
C ARG A 151 -4.38 -5.08 13.83
N VAL A 152 -4.18 -4.43 14.99
CA VAL A 152 -4.42 -5.03 16.32
C VAL A 152 -5.88 -5.43 16.50
N ARG A 153 -6.14 -6.68 16.85
CA ARG A 153 -7.48 -7.22 17.09
C ARG A 153 -7.52 -7.99 18.39
N GLN A 154 -8.48 -7.63 19.26
CA GLN A 154 -8.68 -8.35 20.53
C GLN A 154 -7.38 -8.41 21.33
N SER A 155 -6.69 -7.27 21.40
CA SER A 155 -5.38 -7.13 22.02
C SER A 155 -4.26 -7.95 21.37
N GLN A 156 -4.43 -8.61 20.23
CA GLN A 156 -3.35 -9.36 19.57
C GLN A 156 -2.96 -8.74 18.23
N LEU A 157 -1.68 -8.90 17.85
CA LEU A 157 -1.19 -8.58 16.51
C LEU A 157 -0.62 -9.84 15.85
N HIS A 158 -1.21 -10.23 14.73
CA HIS A 158 -0.76 -11.35 13.90
C HIS A 158 -0.38 -10.86 12.51
N ILE A 159 0.86 -11.12 12.11
CA ILE A 159 1.38 -10.88 10.77
C ILE A 159 1.98 -12.19 10.26
N SER A 160 1.54 -12.62 9.08
CA SER A 160 2.04 -13.81 8.40
C SER A 160 3.50 -13.69 7.99
N ASP A 161 4.10 -14.82 7.62
CA ASP A 161 5.46 -14.97 7.05
C ASP A 161 5.61 -14.37 5.61
N ALA A 162 4.69 -13.48 5.23
CA ALA A 162 4.72 -12.81 3.94
C ALA A 162 5.67 -11.61 4.04
N PRO A 163 6.35 -11.21 2.94
CA PRO A 163 7.23 -10.05 2.95
C PRO A 163 6.47 -8.81 3.45
N LYS A 164 7.04 -8.10 4.41
CA LYS A 164 6.36 -6.98 5.07
C LYS A 164 6.09 -5.84 4.11
N ALA A 165 6.87 -5.71 3.03
CA ALA A 165 6.61 -4.77 1.94
C ALA A 165 5.23 -4.95 1.25
N THR A 166 4.59 -6.12 1.34
CA THR A 166 3.24 -6.35 0.77
C THR A 166 2.12 -5.87 1.73
N LEU A 167 2.47 -5.50 2.96
CA LEU A 167 1.50 -4.98 3.91
C LEU A 167 1.08 -3.55 3.51
N LEU A 168 -0.17 -3.22 3.79
CA LEU A 168 -0.73 -1.91 3.46
C LEU A 168 0.06 -0.82 4.17
N GLY A 169 0.52 0.18 3.41
CA GLY A 169 1.34 1.27 3.92
C GLY A 169 2.81 0.89 4.15
N PHE A 170 3.27 -0.31 3.82
CA PHE A 170 4.69 -0.65 3.83
C PHE A 170 5.26 -0.50 2.41
N CYS A 171 6.51 -0.04 2.31
CA CYS A 171 7.26 -0.04 1.06
C CYS A 171 8.73 -0.35 1.36
N ARG A 172 9.43 -1.00 0.42
CA ARG A 172 10.87 -1.19 0.52
C ARG A 172 11.53 0.07 -0.01
N LEU A 173 12.21 0.82 0.87
CA LEU A 173 13.08 1.89 0.42
C LEU A 173 14.33 1.26 -0.18
N ALA A 174 14.54 1.45 -1.48
CA ALA A 174 15.83 1.16 -2.07
C ALA A 174 16.82 2.20 -1.55
N SER A 175 17.92 1.76 -0.93
CA SER A 175 19.01 2.63 -0.55
C SER A 175 19.46 3.42 -1.79
N GLN A 176 19.56 4.74 -1.67
CA GLN A 176 19.98 5.62 -2.78
C GLN A 176 21.48 5.42 -3.13
N GLY A 177 22.16 4.42 -2.56
CA GLY A 177 23.60 4.18 -2.68
C GLY A 177 24.03 3.09 -3.66
N ASP A 178 23.14 2.17 -4.06
CA ASP A 178 23.57 0.91 -4.69
C ASP A 178 23.71 0.96 -6.23
N ALA A 179 23.46 2.11 -6.85
CA ALA A 179 23.58 2.25 -8.31
C ALA A 179 25.02 2.49 -8.80
N ALA A 180 26.02 2.64 -7.93
CA ALA A 180 27.35 3.15 -8.32
C ALA A 180 28.58 2.34 -7.86
N SER A 181 28.44 1.20 -7.17
CA SER A 181 29.61 0.36 -6.86
C SER A 181 29.26 -1.12 -6.95
N GLY A 182 29.75 -1.76 -8.01
CA GLY A 182 29.72 -3.21 -8.20
C GLY A 182 30.68 -3.96 -7.26
N LEU A 183 30.68 -3.61 -5.98
CA LEU A 183 31.47 -4.27 -4.95
C LEU A 183 30.55 -4.73 -3.83
N SER A 184 30.30 -6.04 -3.81
CA SER A 184 29.68 -6.86 -2.77
C SER A 184 28.31 -6.38 -2.25
N GLU A 185 27.27 -7.07 -2.71
CA GLU A 185 25.93 -7.16 -2.10
C GLU A 185 26.03 -7.46 -0.60
N ILE A 186 26.15 -6.43 0.24
CA ILE A 186 25.61 -6.51 1.59
C ILE A 186 24.13 -6.20 1.41
N VAL A 187 23.33 -7.23 1.16
CA VAL A 187 21.87 -7.13 1.17
C VAL A 187 21.48 -6.70 2.57
N SER A 188 21.35 -5.40 2.80
CA SER A 188 20.84 -4.85 4.06
C SER A 188 19.44 -5.38 4.26
N GLU A 189 19.31 -6.40 5.11
CA GLU A 189 18.02 -7.02 5.39
C GLU A 189 17.11 -5.98 6.06
N ALA A 190 15.91 -5.81 5.52
CA ALA A 190 14.91 -4.93 6.12
C ALA A 190 14.42 -5.56 7.43
N VAL A 191 14.43 -4.76 8.49
CA VAL A 191 14.02 -5.15 9.84
C VAL A 191 12.83 -4.29 10.26
N LEU A 192 11.87 -4.93 10.91
CA LEU A 192 10.76 -4.28 11.60
C LEU A 192 11.06 -4.23 13.10
N GLN A 193 11.20 -3.03 13.64
CA GLN A 193 11.26 -2.80 15.07
C GLN A 193 9.90 -2.37 15.58
N ILE A 194 9.44 -2.97 16.68
CA ILE A 194 8.15 -2.68 17.30
C ILE A 194 8.36 -2.49 18.80
N SER A 195 7.99 -1.32 19.29
CA SER A 195 7.81 -1.03 20.70
C SER A 195 6.32 -0.96 21.00
N TYR A 196 5.85 -1.77 21.94
CA TYR A 196 4.45 -1.89 22.28
C TYR A 196 4.25 -1.98 23.78
N ARG A 197 3.07 -1.58 24.23
CA ARG A 197 2.60 -1.69 25.61
C ARG A 197 1.49 -2.73 25.66
N PHE A 198 1.57 -3.63 26.62
CA PHE A 198 0.47 -4.54 26.96
C PHE A 198 0.14 -4.37 28.44
N GLY A 199 -1.04 -3.84 28.73
CA GLY A 199 -1.39 -3.37 30.07
C GLY A 199 -0.48 -2.25 30.56
N ALA A 200 0.30 -2.52 31.61
CA ALA A 200 1.21 -1.56 32.22
C ALA A 200 2.68 -1.73 31.80
N ILE A 201 3.00 -2.77 31.00
CA ILE A 201 4.38 -3.14 30.70
C ILE A 201 4.69 -2.79 29.24
N GLU A 202 5.86 -2.18 29.03
CA GLU A 202 6.39 -1.86 27.71
C GLU A 202 7.40 -2.92 27.27
N TYR A 203 7.34 -3.28 26.00
CA TYR A 203 8.17 -4.27 25.34
C TYR A 203 8.74 -3.70 24.05
N SER A 204 9.94 -4.12 23.68
CA SER A 204 10.52 -3.84 22.37
C SER A 204 11.02 -5.13 21.73
N ARG A 205 10.67 -5.35 20.46
CA ARG A 205 11.05 -6.53 19.69
C ARG A 205 11.42 -6.14 18.27
N THR A 206 12.35 -6.89 17.69
CA THR A 206 12.78 -6.75 16.30
C THR A 206 12.44 -8.04 15.54
N PHE A 207 12.03 -7.88 14.28
CA PHE A 207 11.62 -8.96 13.39
C PHE A 207 12.23 -8.74 12.01
N GLY A 208 12.80 -9.76 11.37
CA GLY A 208 13.26 -9.69 9.98
C GLY A 208 12.08 -9.58 9.00
N ASP A 209 12.32 -9.18 7.74
CA ASP A 209 11.28 -8.93 6.71
C ASP A 209 10.27 -10.08 6.53
N ARG A 210 10.69 -11.33 6.69
CA ARG A 210 9.79 -12.48 6.55
C ARG A 210 9.27 -12.99 7.88
N ASP A 211 9.95 -12.74 9.00
CA ASP A 211 9.57 -13.34 10.29
C ASP A 211 8.10 -13.04 10.68
N PRO A 212 7.33 -14.07 11.06
CA PRO A 212 5.96 -13.88 11.52
C PRO A 212 5.96 -13.06 12.82
N VAL A 213 5.05 -12.09 12.90
CA VAL A 213 4.90 -11.25 14.09
C VAL A 213 3.68 -11.72 14.86
N ILE A 214 3.90 -12.20 16.07
CA ILE A 214 2.85 -12.61 17.00
C ILE A 214 3.07 -11.84 18.30
N LEU A 215 2.22 -10.86 18.56
CA LEU A 215 2.21 -10.09 19.80
C LEU A 215 0.93 -10.40 20.61
N PRO A 216 1.05 -10.48 21.95
CA PRO A 216 -0.04 -10.78 22.87
C PRO A 216 -1.03 -9.63 22.99
#